data_AF-A0A9N9LU07-F1
#
_entry.id   AF-A0A9N9LU07-F1
#
_cell.length_a   1.000
_cell.length_b   1.000
_cell.length_c   1.000
_cell.angle_alpha   90.00
_cell.angle_beta   90.00
_cell.angle_gamma   90.00
#
_symmetry.space_group_name_H-M   'P 1'
#
loop_
_entity.id
_entity.type
_entity.pdbx_description
1 polymer ?
#
loop_
_entity_poly.entity_id
_entity_poly.type
_entity_poly.pdbx_seq_one_letter_code
_entity_poly.pdbx_strand_id
1 'polypeptide(L)'
;MPAKGGTRRRSSSVYNQYHPPTSYRPTLPPGHEEPSSFPDIKLFFRRNRRRMRSRQFLFLITIVGLFAVSLYCLRGTTLPSLAPEVADLLKTPTHTRPQSEKQDAQPKSEPPRVGDSHPMWQLIKDNEMEFERKLAAQSKTLPEAVVEYKRRYGIPPPPNFDKWFAFAKEREVVLIDEFDMIHHSLTPFWGLKPQTIRRRTQEALGFGNNLMGVLIRNGEVRKIGEGGAADWQIEATQGMMKNFVKHLPAMDLAFNVHDEPRVVVPHDDLERLVKDAVDNQMPAANAVEKPRNSWSPRPKDLGDGSRFEDIKTTRFNVFAHQPTWTHSRMSCPANSPARISLEDEPARDNYDSYALGELGFVYNATAFSDVCQSPSFGSTFGFFDRPNAYNIVHDLFPVFSQSKISSYNDILYPSPWYWAGKVKYDDKSDRAWTAKEDKIWWRGSTTGGFSRDGGWRRQHRQHVVQKINANDQAKILTNSSPEGGQENWQVKEVPRSDYSAIFDIFFSH
;
A
#
# COMPACT_ATOMS: atom_id res chain seq x y z
N MET A 1 26.00 -55.16 -36.55
CA MET A 1 24.62 -55.50 -36.97
C MET A 1 23.64 -54.81 -36.02
N PRO A 2 22.55 -54.18 -36.51
CA PRO A 2 21.84 -53.10 -35.81
C PRO A 2 20.41 -53.45 -35.36
N ALA A 3 19.86 -52.67 -34.42
CA ALA A 3 18.45 -52.25 -34.32
C ALA A 3 18.36 -51.07 -33.31
N LYS A 4 18.29 -49.80 -33.72
CA LYS A 4 17.13 -48.98 -34.16
C LYS A 4 16.07 -48.73 -33.08
N GLY A 5 15.95 -47.47 -32.67
CA GLY A 5 14.84 -46.92 -31.89
C GLY A 5 15.06 -45.45 -31.55
N GLY A 6 14.99 -44.56 -32.55
CA GLY A 6 15.15 -43.11 -32.38
C GLY A 6 13.82 -42.37 -32.58
N THR A 7 13.50 -41.47 -31.66
CA THR A 7 12.45 -40.45 -31.84
C THR A 7 12.98 -39.09 -31.38
N ARG A 8 13.00 -38.15 -32.32
CA ARG A 8 13.47 -36.77 -32.22
C ARG A 8 12.70 -35.97 -31.16
N ARG A 9 13.40 -35.32 -30.23
CA ARG A 9 12.91 -34.15 -29.48
C ARG A 9 12.99 -32.92 -30.39
N ARG A 10 11.85 -32.29 -30.69
CA ARG A 10 11.78 -30.92 -31.21
C ARG A 10 11.65 -29.97 -30.03
N SER A 11 12.59 -29.03 -29.95
CA SER A 11 12.51 -27.80 -29.17
C SER A 11 11.48 -26.88 -29.81
N SER A 12 10.57 -26.32 -29.03
CA SER A 12 9.74 -25.18 -29.41
C SER A 12 9.60 -24.23 -28.23
N SER A 13 10.29 -23.10 -28.32
CA SER A 13 10.06 -21.90 -27.51
C SER A 13 8.68 -21.34 -27.84
N VAL A 14 7.84 -21.09 -26.84
CA VAL A 14 6.62 -20.30 -27.02
C VAL A 14 6.85 -18.92 -26.41
N TYR A 15 7.13 -17.97 -27.30
CA TYR A 15 6.97 -16.54 -27.06
C TYR A 15 5.47 -16.24 -26.95
N ASN A 16 5.05 -15.58 -25.87
CA ASN A 16 3.73 -14.96 -25.77
C ASN A 16 3.66 -13.79 -26.76
N GLN A 17 3.02 -14.00 -27.91
CA GLN A 17 2.63 -12.93 -28.82
C GLN A 17 1.26 -12.38 -28.42
N TYR A 18 1.24 -11.08 -28.16
CA TYR A 18 0.07 -10.25 -27.95
C TYR A 18 -0.72 -10.14 -29.28
N HIS A 19 -1.99 -10.51 -29.30
CA HIS A 19 -2.89 -10.27 -30.44
C HIS A 19 -3.65 -8.94 -30.23
N PRO A 20 -3.66 -8.01 -31.21
CA PRO A 20 -4.52 -6.82 -31.17
C PRO A 20 -5.96 -7.16 -31.58
N PRO A 21 -6.96 -6.38 -31.12
CA PRO A 21 -8.36 -6.62 -31.48
C PRO A 21 -8.65 -6.21 -32.93
N THR A 22 -9.35 -7.10 -33.63
CA THR A 22 -9.77 -6.98 -35.02
C THR A 22 -10.79 -5.86 -35.21
N SER A 23 -10.48 -4.90 -36.08
CA SER A 23 -11.41 -3.87 -36.55
C SER A 23 -12.43 -4.47 -37.53
N TYR A 24 -13.72 -4.42 -37.17
CA TYR A 24 -14.80 -4.76 -38.09
C TYR A 24 -15.08 -3.58 -39.03
N ARG A 25 -14.91 -3.78 -40.34
CA ARG A 25 -15.25 -2.84 -41.41
C ARG A 25 -16.29 -3.53 -42.31
N PRO A 26 -17.52 -3.01 -42.46
CA PRO A 26 -18.48 -3.61 -43.38
C PRO A 26 -18.21 -3.17 -44.82
N THR A 27 -17.99 -4.13 -45.71
CA THR A 27 -17.94 -3.93 -47.17
C THR A 27 -19.36 -4.07 -47.76
N LEU A 28 -19.80 -3.05 -48.50
CA LEU A 28 -21.01 -3.04 -49.34
C LEU A 28 -20.80 -3.87 -50.63
N PRO A 29 -21.82 -4.60 -51.13
CA PRO A 29 -21.84 -5.12 -52.50
C PRO A 29 -22.52 -4.16 -53.50
N PRO A 30 -22.28 -4.33 -54.82
CA PRO A 30 -22.57 -3.34 -55.86
C PRO A 30 -24.03 -3.34 -56.33
N GLY A 31 -24.46 -2.20 -56.87
CA GLY A 31 -25.83 -1.92 -57.27
C GLY A 31 -26.28 -2.54 -58.60
N HIS A 32 -27.60 -2.67 -58.71
CA HIS A 32 -28.36 -2.75 -59.95
C HIS A 32 -29.49 -1.71 -59.88
N GLU A 33 -29.65 -0.98 -60.98
CA GLU A 33 -30.56 0.15 -61.19
C GLU A 33 -32.01 -0.27 -61.55
N GLU A 34 -32.90 0.74 -61.47
CA GLU A 34 -34.28 0.89 -61.99
C GLU A 34 -35.48 0.71 -61.01
N PRO A 35 -36.62 1.41 -61.22
CA PRO A 35 -36.75 2.86 -61.34
C PRO A 35 -37.86 3.44 -60.41
N SER A 36 -37.85 4.76 -60.31
CA SER A 36 -38.69 5.63 -59.49
C SER A 36 -40.20 5.61 -59.78
N SER A 37 -41.01 5.53 -58.73
CA SER A 37 -42.41 6.01 -58.70
C SER A 37 -42.82 6.35 -57.25
N PHE A 38 -43.03 7.63 -56.95
CA PHE A 38 -43.51 8.13 -55.66
C PHE A 38 -45.04 8.24 -55.65
N PRO A 39 -45.73 7.85 -54.55
CA PRO A 39 -47.09 8.30 -54.28
C PRO A 39 -47.16 9.41 -53.21
N ASP A 40 -48.16 10.25 -53.43
CA ASP A 40 -48.50 11.54 -52.82
C ASP A 40 -48.73 11.54 -51.28
N ILE A 41 -47.99 12.41 -50.57
CA ILE A 41 -47.96 12.57 -49.10
C ILE A 41 -49.27 13.15 -48.52
N LYS A 42 -50.21 13.60 -49.34
CA LYS A 42 -51.44 14.24 -48.82
C LYS A 42 -52.55 13.28 -48.35
N LEU A 43 -52.46 11.97 -48.60
CA LEU A 43 -53.51 11.01 -48.16
C LEU A 43 -53.27 10.40 -46.75
N PHE A 44 -52.03 10.39 -46.25
CA PHE A 44 -51.70 9.76 -44.97
C PHE A 44 -52.10 10.62 -43.75
N PHE A 45 -52.12 11.94 -43.89
CA PHE A 45 -52.34 12.86 -42.77
C PHE A 45 -53.82 13.06 -42.36
N ARG A 46 -54.79 12.51 -43.09
CA ARG A 46 -56.22 12.73 -42.77
C ARG A 46 -56.88 11.64 -41.91
N ARG A 47 -56.23 10.48 -41.73
CA ARG A 47 -56.84 9.33 -41.01
C ARG A 47 -56.40 9.15 -39.55
N ASN A 48 -55.31 9.80 -39.10
CA ASN A 48 -54.81 9.65 -37.72
C ASN A 48 -55.16 10.80 -36.74
N ARG A 49 -55.92 11.81 -37.16
CA ARG A 49 -56.21 12.99 -36.32
C ARG A 49 -57.38 12.83 -35.33
N ARG A 50 -58.09 11.70 -35.33
CA ARG A 50 -59.23 11.45 -34.40
C ARG A 50 -58.98 10.45 -33.26
N ARG A 51 -57.86 9.69 -33.26
CA ARG A 51 -57.55 8.70 -32.20
C ARG A 51 -56.57 9.17 -31.12
N MET A 52 -55.89 10.32 -31.28
CA MET A 52 -54.89 10.80 -30.31
C MET A 52 -55.41 11.72 -29.20
N ARG A 53 -56.66 12.23 -29.28
CA ARG A 53 -57.20 13.11 -28.23
C ARG A 53 -57.73 12.39 -26.98
N SER A 54 -58.11 11.11 -27.09
CA SER A 54 -58.63 10.33 -25.95
C SER A 54 -57.52 9.85 -24.99
N ARG A 55 -56.35 9.46 -25.51
CA ARG A 55 -55.24 8.94 -24.69
C ARG A 55 -54.54 10.05 -23.89
N GLN A 56 -54.43 11.25 -24.47
CA GLN A 56 -53.86 12.40 -23.77
C GLN A 56 -54.78 12.91 -22.64
N PHE A 57 -56.10 12.84 -22.84
CA PHE A 57 -57.07 13.23 -21.81
C PHE A 57 -57.08 12.25 -20.62
N LEU A 58 -57.02 10.94 -20.90
CA LEU A 58 -56.86 9.92 -19.85
C LEU A 58 -55.56 10.10 -19.06
N PHE A 59 -54.44 10.39 -19.74
CA PHE A 59 -53.16 10.62 -19.07
C PHE A 59 -53.22 11.82 -18.12
N LEU A 60 -53.90 12.89 -18.54
CA LEU A 60 -54.04 14.12 -17.75
C LEU A 60 -54.95 13.91 -16.52
N ILE A 61 -56.04 13.16 -16.65
CA ILE A 61 -56.89 12.75 -15.52
C ILE A 61 -56.09 11.91 -14.52
N THR A 62 -55.24 11.00 -15.00
CA THR A 62 -54.43 10.14 -14.13
C THR A 62 -53.41 10.95 -13.33
N ILE A 63 -52.76 11.94 -13.95
CA ILE A 63 -51.81 12.83 -13.28
C ILE A 63 -52.53 13.70 -12.23
N VAL A 64 -53.68 14.27 -12.57
CA VAL A 64 -54.48 15.07 -11.62
C VAL A 64 -54.97 14.23 -10.45
N GLY A 65 -55.38 12.98 -10.69
CA GLY A 65 -55.75 12.03 -9.64
C GLY A 65 -54.60 11.71 -8.69
N LEU A 66 -53.41 11.42 -9.21
CA LEU A 66 -52.21 11.18 -8.40
C LEU A 66 -51.81 12.42 -7.58
N PHE A 67 -51.93 13.62 -8.16
CA PHE A 67 -51.63 14.88 -7.48
C PHE A 67 -52.63 15.16 -6.34
N ALA A 68 -53.91 14.87 -6.55
CA ALA A 68 -54.95 15.02 -5.52
C ALA A 68 -54.76 14.01 -4.37
N VAL A 69 -54.39 12.76 -4.67
CA VAL A 69 -54.07 11.74 -3.65
C VAL A 69 -52.82 12.16 -2.85
N SER A 70 -51.78 12.66 -3.52
CA SER A 70 -50.58 13.17 -2.85
C SER A 70 -50.90 14.34 -1.92
N LEU A 71 -51.76 15.28 -2.33
CA LEU A 71 -52.20 16.40 -1.49
C LEU A 71 -53.07 15.94 -0.31
N TYR A 72 -53.90 14.90 -0.50
CA TYR A 72 -54.70 14.30 0.56
C TYR A 72 -53.81 13.59 1.61
N CYS A 73 -52.83 12.80 1.16
CA CYS A 73 -51.87 12.15 2.05
C CYS A 73 -50.99 13.16 2.81
N LEU A 74 -50.62 14.29 2.19
CA LEU A 74 -49.84 15.35 2.83
C LEU A 74 -50.67 16.24 3.78
N ARG A 75 -52.01 16.28 3.66
CA ARG A 75 -52.91 16.98 4.59
C ARG A 75 -53.40 16.11 5.75
N GLY A 76 -53.14 14.80 5.72
CA GLY A 76 -53.66 13.82 6.67
C GLY A 76 -52.73 13.43 7.83
N THR A 77 -51.55 14.01 7.97
CA THR A 77 -50.66 13.72 9.10
C THR A 77 -50.56 14.90 10.06
N THR A 78 -51.56 15.04 10.93
CA THR A 78 -51.34 15.63 12.25
C THR A 78 -50.45 14.66 13.03
N LEU A 79 -49.16 14.97 13.17
CA LEU A 79 -48.27 14.28 14.09
C LEU A 79 -48.90 14.34 15.50
N PRO A 80 -49.08 13.22 16.21
CA PRO A 80 -49.38 13.26 17.63
C PRO A 80 -48.23 13.99 18.33
N SER A 81 -48.56 15.00 19.13
CA SER A 81 -47.64 15.64 20.08
C SER A 81 -46.86 14.55 20.80
N LEU A 82 -45.53 14.53 20.64
CA LEU A 82 -44.68 13.70 21.48
C LEU A 82 -44.95 14.08 22.94
N ALA A 83 -45.25 13.07 23.74
CA ALA A 83 -45.44 13.18 25.18
C ALA A 83 -44.17 13.73 25.87
N PRO A 84 -44.27 14.30 27.08
CA PRO A 84 -43.19 15.02 27.76
C PRO A 84 -41.97 14.17 28.20
N GLU A 85 -41.92 12.88 27.84
CA GLU A 85 -40.99 11.91 28.41
C GLU A 85 -39.63 11.83 27.69
N VAL A 86 -39.48 12.51 26.54
CA VAL A 86 -38.20 12.58 25.79
C VAL A 86 -37.36 13.81 26.17
N ALA A 87 -37.95 14.80 26.84
CA ALA A 87 -37.24 16.00 27.29
C ALA A 87 -36.31 15.73 28.49
N ASP A 88 -36.53 14.65 29.25
CA ASP A 88 -35.70 14.29 30.41
C ASP A 88 -34.42 13.52 30.02
N LEU A 89 -34.35 12.99 28.80
CA LEU A 89 -33.15 12.33 28.25
C LEU A 89 -32.17 13.31 27.56
N LEU A 90 -32.56 14.58 27.40
CA LEU A 90 -31.72 15.66 26.86
C LEU A 90 -31.06 16.53 27.94
N LYS A 91 -31.16 16.13 29.22
CA LYS A 91 -30.36 16.74 30.29
C LYS A 91 -28.92 16.27 30.17
N THR A 92 -28.12 17.11 29.51
CA THR A 92 -26.66 17.01 29.41
C THR A 92 -26.05 16.84 30.80
N PRO A 93 -25.34 15.74 31.10
CA PRO A 93 -24.38 15.75 32.20
C PRO A 93 -23.24 16.68 31.76
N THR A 94 -22.90 17.64 32.60
CA THR A 94 -21.72 18.49 32.45
C THR A 94 -20.48 17.60 32.55
N HIS A 95 -20.12 16.94 31.43
CA HIS A 95 -18.85 16.26 31.32
C HIS A 95 -17.79 17.32 31.12
N THR A 96 -17.12 17.66 32.22
CA THR A 96 -15.79 18.27 32.22
C THR A 96 -14.96 17.51 31.19
N ARG A 97 -14.57 18.20 30.12
CA ARG A 97 -13.67 17.71 29.08
C ARG A 97 -12.51 16.99 29.77
N PRO A 98 -12.34 15.66 29.61
CA PRO A 98 -11.11 15.03 30.02
C PRO A 98 -10.02 15.76 29.24
N GLN A 99 -9.12 16.43 29.97
CA GLN A 99 -7.86 16.84 29.38
C GLN A 99 -7.29 15.58 28.75
N SER A 100 -7.13 15.62 27.44
CA SER A 100 -6.38 14.61 26.69
C SER A 100 -5.04 14.49 27.41
N GLU A 101 -4.91 13.45 28.23
CA GLU A 101 -3.62 13.05 28.77
C GLU A 101 -2.69 12.97 27.57
N LYS A 102 -1.53 13.60 27.73
CA LYS A 102 -0.44 13.52 26.76
C LYS A 102 -0.15 12.04 26.55
N GLN A 103 -0.71 11.45 25.50
CA GLN A 103 -0.12 10.29 24.89
C GLN A 103 1.33 10.67 24.63
N ASP A 104 2.27 9.89 25.17
CA ASP A 104 3.68 9.99 24.83
C ASP A 104 3.78 9.82 23.32
N ALA A 105 3.70 10.94 22.62
CA ALA A 105 4.07 11.05 21.24
C ALA A 105 5.50 10.53 21.17
N GLN A 106 5.77 9.66 20.19
CA GLN A 106 7.14 9.41 19.77
C GLN A 106 7.88 10.75 19.76
N PRO A 107 9.07 10.84 20.39
CA PRO A 107 9.77 12.10 20.50
C PRO A 107 9.84 12.69 19.10
N LYS A 108 9.19 13.85 18.92
CA LYS A 108 9.29 14.60 17.67
C LYS A 108 10.78 14.78 17.46
N SER A 109 11.32 14.21 16.38
CA SER A 109 12.70 14.44 16.01
C SER A 109 12.84 15.95 15.86
N GLU A 110 13.50 16.61 16.80
CA GLU A 110 13.79 18.03 16.65
C GLU A 110 14.63 18.18 15.38
N PRO A 111 14.33 19.17 14.53
CA PRO A 111 15.16 19.42 13.36
C PRO A 111 16.62 19.59 13.80
N PRO A 112 17.59 18.92 13.14
CA PRO A 112 18.98 19.05 13.53
C PRO A 112 19.41 20.51 13.41
N ARG A 113 20.23 20.96 14.37
CA ARG A 113 20.77 22.32 14.35
C ARG A 113 21.84 22.39 13.26
N VAL A 114 21.48 22.99 12.14
CA VAL A 114 22.43 23.26 11.06
C VAL A 114 23.16 24.55 11.40
N GLY A 115 24.49 24.47 11.57
CA GLY A 115 25.34 25.65 11.74
C GLY A 115 25.60 26.36 10.41
N ASP A 116 26.65 27.18 10.34
CA ASP A 116 26.98 27.95 9.13
C ASP A 116 27.60 27.10 7.99
N SER A 117 27.89 25.82 8.25
CA SER A 117 28.40 24.87 7.25
C SER A 117 27.31 24.35 6.32
N HIS A 118 27.69 23.77 5.17
CA HIS A 118 26.72 23.16 4.24
C HIS A 118 25.82 22.13 4.97
N PRO A 119 24.46 22.22 4.87
CA PRO A 119 23.54 21.37 5.63
C PRO A 119 23.79 19.86 5.46
N MET A 120 24.13 19.43 4.25
CA MET A 120 24.45 18.03 3.94
C MET A 120 25.61 17.47 4.79
N TRP A 121 26.64 18.27 5.11
CA TRP A 121 27.76 17.78 5.92
C TRP A 121 27.31 17.43 7.33
N GLN A 122 26.43 18.25 7.91
CA GLN A 122 25.86 17.99 9.23
C GLN A 122 24.98 16.73 9.20
N LEU A 123 24.12 16.59 8.20
CA LEU A 123 23.27 15.40 8.05
C LEU A 123 24.09 14.12 7.87
N ILE A 124 25.13 14.15 7.03
CA ILE A 124 26.04 13.00 6.83
C ILE A 124 26.71 12.63 8.16
N LYS A 125 27.31 13.61 8.84
CA LYS A 125 28.00 13.40 10.11
C LYS A 125 27.09 12.80 11.18
N ASP A 126 25.88 13.35 11.33
CA ASP A 126 24.93 12.88 12.32
C ASP A 126 24.48 11.43 12.02
N ASN A 127 24.17 11.13 10.75
CA ASN A 127 23.78 9.78 10.35
C ASN A 127 24.93 8.77 10.48
N GLU A 128 26.17 9.16 10.20
CA GLU A 128 27.34 8.30 10.38
C GLU A 128 27.56 7.98 11.86
N MET A 129 27.48 8.99 12.74
CA MET A 129 27.54 8.77 14.19
C MET A 129 26.42 7.87 14.71
N GLU A 130 25.18 8.05 14.23
CA GLU A 130 24.06 7.18 14.60
C GLU A 130 24.24 5.75 14.10
N PHE A 131 24.74 5.57 12.87
CA PHE A 131 25.00 4.26 12.28
C PHE A 131 26.12 3.52 13.02
N GLU A 132 27.23 4.18 13.34
CA GLU A 132 28.31 3.60 14.13
C GLU A 132 27.84 3.19 15.53
N ARG A 133 27.05 4.05 16.20
CA ARG A 133 26.45 3.73 17.50
C ARG A 133 25.54 2.50 17.40
N LYS A 134 24.72 2.43 16.35
CA LYS A 134 23.85 1.29 16.09
C LYS A 134 24.65 0.01 15.92
N LEU A 135 25.71 0.03 15.12
CA LEU A 135 26.60 -1.12 14.93
C LEU A 135 27.28 -1.55 16.23
N ALA A 136 27.80 -0.60 17.01
CA ALA A 136 28.48 -0.87 18.27
C ALA A 136 27.57 -1.48 19.34
N ALA A 137 26.26 -1.17 19.29
CA ALA A 137 25.27 -1.63 20.26
C ALA A 137 24.71 -3.04 19.98
N GLN A 138 25.07 -3.68 18.85
CA GLN A 138 24.49 -4.98 18.47
C GLN A 138 24.90 -6.11 19.43
N SER A 139 23.93 -6.94 19.78
CA SER A 139 24.09 -8.11 20.64
C SER A 139 25.03 -9.15 20.03
N LYS A 140 25.97 -9.64 20.81
CA LYS A 140 26.98 -10.64 20.39
C LYS A 140 26.62 -12.03 20.85
N THR A 141 25.92 -12.14 21.98
CA THR A 141 25.51 -13.41 22.58
C THR A 141 24.00 -13.56 22.66
N LEU A 142 23.52 -14.81 22.75
CA LEU A 142 22.07 -15.07 22.90
C LEU A 142 21.49 -14.40 24.16
N PRO A 143 22.13 -14.44 25.35
CA PRO A 143 21.63 -13.72 26.53
C PRO A 143 21.52 -12.21 26.31
N GLU A 144 22.50 -11.57 25.66
CA GLU A 144 22.43 -10.15 25.30
C GLU A 144 21.24 -9.86 24.39
N ALA A 145 21.06 -10.64 23.32
CA ALA A 145 19.95 -10.47 22.39
C ALA A 145 18.58 -10.65 23.07
N VAL A 146 18.47 -11.56 24.03
CA VAL A 146 17.23 -11.74 24.82
C VAL A 146 16.95 -10.52 25.71
N VAL A 147 17.98 -9.97 26.35
CA VAL A 147 17.85 -8.76 27.18
C VAL A 147 17.47 -7.56 26.32
N GLU A 148 18.15 -7.38 25.19
CA GLU A 148 17.88 -6.28 24.25
C GLU A 148 16.49 -6.38 23.64
N TYR A 149 16.06 -7.58 23.19
CA TYR A 149 14.71 -7.80 22.68
C TYR A 149 13.63 -7.40 23.69
N LYS A 150 13.79 -7.79 24.98
CA LYS A 150 12.86 -7.40 26.05
C LYS A 150 12.88 -5.91 26.31
N ARG A 151 14.07 -5.30 26.38
CA ARG A 151 14.24 -3.86 26.60
C ARG A 151 13.58 -3.05 25.48
N ARG A 152 13.75 -3.49 24.23
CA ARG A 152 13.30 -2.79 23.03
C ARG A 152 11.79 -2.96 22.78
N TYR A 153 11.29 -4.18 22.89
CA TYR A 153 9.92 -4.51 22.47
C TYR A 153 8.95 -4.73 23.64
N GLY A 154 9.44 -4.75 24.88
CA GLY A 154 8.58 -4.92 26.07
C GLY A 154 7.89 -6.28 26.14
N ILE A 155 8.38 -7.30 25.42
CA ILE A 155 7.85 -8.67 25.41
C ILE A 155 8.98 -9.70 25.43
N PRO A 156 8.75 -10.93 25.94
CA PRO A 156 9.73 -12.00 25.81
C PRO A 156 9.91 -12.40 24.34
N PRO A 157 11.13 -12.83 23.94
CA PRO A 157 11.35 -13.40 22.61
C PRO A 157 10.44 -14.60 22.34
N PRO A 158 10.07 -14.86 21.07
CA PRO A 158 9.22 -15.98 20.72
C PRO A 158 9.90 -17.33 20.99
N PRO A 159 9.13 -18.43 21.10
CA PRO A 159 9.69 -19.77 21.13
C PRO A 159 10.68 -20.02 19.97
N ASN A 160 11.75 -20.76 20.24
CA ASN A 160 12.87 -21.03 19.32
C ASN A 160 13.69 -19.79 18.91
N PHE A 161 13.68 -18.71 19.70
CA PHE A 161 14.55 -17.55 19.46
C PHE A 161 16.04 -17.91 19.42
N ASP A 162 16.46 -18.92 20.20
CA ASP A 162 17.82 -19.49 20.15
C ASP A 162 18.18 -20.05 18.77
N LYS A 163 17.20 -20.68 18.09
CA LYS A 163 17.39 -21.22 16.73
C LYS A 163 17.52 -20.11 15.70
N TRP A 164 16.69 -19.07 15.81
CA TRP A 164 16.81 -17.88 14.98
C TRP A 164 18.16 -17.18 15.19
N PHE A 165 18.58 -16.98 16.44
CA PHE A 165 19.86 -16.33 16.74
C PHE A 165 21.04 -17.11 16.17
N ALA A 166 21.07 -18.43 16.35
CA ALA A 166 22.09 -19.29 15.77
C ALA A 166 22.10 -19.21 14.23
N PHE A 167 20.93 -19.23 13.60
CA PHE A 167 20.77 -19.10 12.15
C PHE A 167 21.27 -17.75 11.61
N ALA A 168 21.01 -16.66 12.35
CA ALA A 168 21.47 -15.32 12.01
C ALA A 168 23.00 -15.19 12.14
N LYS A 169 23.58 -15.77 13.21
CA LYS A 169 25.04 -15.81 13.40
C LYS A 169 25.76 -16.62 12.32
N GLU A 170 25.21 -17.77 11.92
CA GLU A 170 25.74 -18.60 10.82
C GLU A 170 25.77 -17.84 9.48
N ARG A 171 24.86 -16.87 9.29
CA ARG A 171 24.74 -16.04 8.08
C ARG A 171 25.43 -14.69 8.20
N GLU A 172 26.21 -14.48 9.25
CA GLU A 172 26.98 -13.26 9.46
C GLU A 172 26.10 -12.00 9.45
N VAL A 173 24.86 -12.12 9.95
CA VAL A 173 23.97 -10.97 10.10
C VAL A 173 24.61 -9.96 11.05
N VAL A 174 24.80 -8.74 10.56
CA VAL A 174 25.47 -7.65 11.31
C VAL A 174 24.49 -6.96 12.26
N LEU A 175 23.27 -6.69 11.80
CA LEU A 175 22.23 -6.00 12.57
C LEU A 175 21.29 -7.03 13.24
N ILE A 176 21.74 -7.64 14.33
CA ILE A 176 21.01 -8.69 15.05
C ILE A 176 19.76 -8.14 15.74
N ASP A 177 19.78 -6.90 16.24
CA ASP A 177 18.70 -6.35 17.07
C ASP A 177 17.72 -5.44 16.30
N GLU A 178 17.96 -5.21 15.00
CA GLU A 178 17.24 -4.19 14.20
C GLU A 178 16.08 -4.80 13.39
N PHE A 179 15.19 -5.55 14.05
CA PHE A 179 13.99 -6.18 13.44
C PHE A 179 12.68 -5.42 13.76
N ASP A 180 12.80 -4.12 14.01
CA ASP A 180 11.71 -3.25 14.50
C ASP A 180 10.50 -3.23 13.57
N MET A 181 10.72 -3.34 12.26
CA MET A 181 9.64 -3.41 11.27
C MET A 181 8.69 -4.59 11.54
N ILE A 182 9.24 -5.76 11.91
CA ILE A 182 8.43 -6.94 12.25
C ILE A 182 7.61 -6.63 13.50
N HIS A 183 8.24 -6.06 14.52
CA HIS A 183 7.56 -5.68 15.75
C HIS A 183 6.40 -4.72 15.48
N HIS A 184 6.66 -3.58 14.85
CA HIS A 184 5.65 -2.57 14.54
C HIS A 184 4.51 -3.12 13.68
N SER A 185 4.80 -3.99 12.70
CA SER A 185 3.77 -4.60 11.85
C SER A 185 2.89 -5.60 12.61
N LEU A 186 3.43 -6.26 13.64
CA LEU A 186 2.71 -7.24 14.44
C LEU A 186 2.00 -6.64 15.66
N THR A 187 2.41 -5.46 16.15
CA THR A 187 1.81 -4.81 17.33
C THR A 187 0.28 -4.72 17.26
N PRO A 188 -0.37 -4.26 16.17
CA PRO A 188 -1.83 -4.20 16.11
C PRO A 188 -2.53 -5.56 16.26
N PHE A 189 -1.86 -6.66 15.91
CA PHE A 189 -2.44 -8.00 16.02
C PHE A 189 -2.49 -8.51 17.46
N TRP A 190 -1.72 -7.93 18.39
CA TRP A 190 -1.83 -8.25 19.82
C TRP A 190 -3.18 -7.81 20.39
N GLY A 191 -3.79 -6.75 19.86
CA GLY A 191 -5.15 -6.31 20.20
C GLY A 191 -6.27 -7.22 19.67
N LEU A 192 -5.94 -8.32 18.98
CA LEU A 192 -6.91 -9.30 18.47
C LEU A 192 -6.80 -10.63 19.19
N LYS A 193 -7.95 -11.29 19.39
CA LYS A 193 -7.98 -12.69 19.81
C LYS A 193 -7.29 -13.57 18.74
N PRO A 194 -6.46 -14.56 19.13
CA PRO A 194 -5.80 -15.46 18.16
C PRO A 194 -6.76 -16.18 17.20
N GLN A 195 -7.98 -16.51 17.66
CA GLN A 195 -9.01 -17.10 16.81
C GLN A 195 -9.50 -16.15 15.70
N THR A 196 -9.57 -14.85 15.98
CA THR A 196 -9.95 -13.84 14.98
C THR A 196 -8.92 -13.77 13.86
N ILE A 197 -7.63 -13.82 14.20
CA ILE A 197 -6.53 -13.81 13.22
C ILE A 197 -6.67 -15.02 12.29
N ARG A 198 -6.80 -16.24 12.84
CA ARG A 198 -6.97 -17.47 12.04
C ARG A 198 -8.20 -17.44 11.15
N ARG A 199 -9.35 -17.00 11.69
CA ARG A 199 -10.59 -16.86 10.91
C ARG A 199 -10.43 -15.87 9.75
N ARG A 200 -9.75 -14.74 9.98
CA ARG A 200 -9.46 -13.75 8.93
C ARG A 200 -8.51 -14.33 7.86
N THR A 201 -7.50 -15.13 8.24
CA THR A 201 -6.67 -15.83 7.25
C THR A 201 -7.49 -16.82 6.43
N GLN A 202 -8.35 -17.61 7.05
CA GLN A 202 -9.22 -18.57 6.34
C GLN A 202 -10.15 -17.86 5.34
N GLU A 203 -10.76 -16.73 5.74
CA GLU A 203 -11.55 -15.88 4.85
C GLU A 203 -10.72 -15.33 3.69
N ALA A 204 -9.50 -14.87 3.98
CA ALA A 204 -8.59 -14.31 2.97
C ALA A 204 -8.22 -15.34 1.89
N LEU A 205 -7.98 -16.60 2.29
CA LEU A 205 -7.60 -17.68 1.39
C LEU A 205 -8.79 -18.35 0.71
N GLY A 206 -9.95 -18.41 1.37
CA GLY A 206 -11.09 -19.23 0.95
C GLY A 206 -12.07 -18.60 -0.05
N PHE A 207 -12.03 -17.29 -0.30
CA PHE A 207 -13.00 -16.61 -1.18
C PHE A 207 -12.46 -16.27 -2.59
N GLY A 208 -11.18 -16.48 -2.87
CA GLY A 208 -10.55 -16.08 -4.15
C GLY A 208 -10.10 -14.62 -4.17
N ASN A 209 -9.45 -14.15 -3.11
CA ASN A 209 -8.98 -12.77 -2.98
C ASN A 209 -7.65 -12.47 -3.72
N ASN A 210 -7.19 -13.37 -4.59
CA ASN A 210 -5.85 -13.34 -5.19
C ASN A 210 -4.73 -13.27 -4.13
N LEU A 211 -4.73 -14.24 -3.22
CA LEU A 211 -3.72 -14.41 -2.18
C LEU A 211 -3.21 -15.85 -2.23
N MET A 212 -1.90 -16.00 -2.29
CA MET A 212 -1.25 -17.31 -2.20
C MET A 212 -1.31 -17.81 -0.76
N GLY A 213 -1.81 -19.02 -0.55
CA GLY A 213 -1.85 -19.62 0.77
C GLY A 213 -0.62 -20.46 1.07
N VAL A 214 -0.22 -20.53 2.34
CA VAL A 214 0.75 -21.51 2.87
C VAL A 214 0.17 -22.12 4.13
N LEU A 215 -0.05 -23.44 4.14
CA LEU A 215 -0.54 -24.20 5.28
C LEU A 215 0.63 -24.99 5.89
N ILE A 216 1.00 -24.66 7.13
CA ILE A 216 2.09 -25.31 7.86
C ILE A 216 1.51 -26.25 8.90
N ARG A 217 1.93 -27.51 8.92
CA ARG A 217 1.55 -28.47 9.97
C ARG A 217 2.76 -29.34 10.31
N ASN A 218 2.94 -29.61 11.61
CA ASN A 218 4.00 -30.48 12.12
C ASN A 218 5.41 -30.12 11.58
N GLY A 219 5.70 -28.83 11.44
CA GLY A 219 7.00 -28.36 10.94
C GLY A 219 7.20 -28.49 9.43
N GLU A 220 6.14 -28.68 8.64
CA GLU A 220 6.21 -28.86 7.19
C GLU A 220 5.17 -28.00 6.48
N VAL A 221 5.49 -27.54 5.27
CA VAL A 221 4.50 -26.96 4.35
C VAL A 221 3.65 -28.09 3.76
N ARG A 222 2.38 -28.17 4.16
CA ARG A 222 1.44 -29.20 3.69
C ARG A 222 0.77 -28.83 2.38
N LYS A 223 0.49 -27.54 2.18
CA LYS A 223 -0.08 -27.01 0.95
C LYS A 223 0.42 -25.58 0.75
N ILE A 224 0.74 -25.26 -0.50
CA ILE A 224 1.12 -23.92 -0.94
C ILE A 224 0.52 -23.66 -2.32
N GLY A 225 0.18 -22.40 -2.60
CA GLY A 225 -0.29 -21.97 -3.92
C GLY A 225 -1.72 -21.43 -3.89
N GLU A 226 -2.42 -21.62 -5.00
CA GLU A 226 -3.74 -21.02 -5.29
C GLU A 226 -3.72 -19.48 -5.26
N GLY A 227 -4.87 -18.84 -5.51
CA GLY A 227 -4.99 -17.38 -5.44
C GLY A 227 -4.14 -16.59 -6.44
N GLY A 228 -3.88 -17.15 -7.63
CA GLY A 228 -3.21 -16.43 -8.73
C GLY A 228 -1.69 -16.35 -8.64
N ALA A 229 -1.06 -17.05 -7.69
CA ALA A 229 0.39 -17.10 -7.58
C ALA A 229 1.04 -17.81 -8.78
N ALA A 230 2.13 -17.24 -9.28
CA ALA A 230 2.93 -17.89 -10.33
C ALA A 230 3.84 -18.99 -9.75
N ASP A 231 4.14 -20.03 -10.53
CA ASP A 231 4.96 -21.18 -10.10
C ASP A 231 6.30 -20.76 -9.48
N TRP A 232 6.98 -19.79 -10.08
CA TRP A 232 8.26 -19.28 -9.55
C TRP A 232 8.11 -18.65 -8.15
N GLN A 233 6.98 -18.01 -7.85
CA GLN A 233 6.72 -17.40 -6.54
C GLN A 233 6.44 -18.47 -5.49
N ILE A 234 5.70 -19.52 -5.86
CA ILE A 234 5.43 -20.69 -5.03
C ILE A 234 6.75 -21.38 -4.65
N GLU A 235 7.55 -21.72 -5.65
CA GLU A 235 8.86 -22.38 -5.48
C GLU A 235 9.80 -21.55 -4.61
N ALA A 236 9.90 -20.25 -4.89
CA ALA A 236 10.78 -19.36 -4.14
C ALA A 236 10.34 -19.20 -2.69
N THR A 237 9.04 -19.01 -2.43
CA THR A 237 8.50 -18.86 -1.07
C THR A 237 8.71 -20.15 -0.26
N GLN A 238 8.44 -21.30 -0.85
CA GLN A 238 8.71 -22.59 -0.20
C GLN A 238 10.22 -22.79 0.06
N GLY A 239 11.07 -22.42 -0.90
CA GLY A 239 12.52 -22.49 -0.79
C GLY A 239 13.08 -21.61 0.32
N MET A 240 12.58 -20.38 0.45
CA MET A 240 12.94 -19.46 1.53
C MET A 240 12.65 -20.04 2.92
N MET A 241 11.53 -20.77 3.07
CA MET A 241 11.10 -21.32 4.36
C MET A 241 11.78 -22.63 4.75
N LYS A 242 12.39 -23.34 3.78
CA LYS A 242 12.90 -24.70 3.94
C LYS A 242 13.76 -24.92 5.19
N ASN A 243 14.61 -23.96 5.53
CA ASN A 243 15.59 -24.13 6.60
C ASN A 243 15.01 -23.88 8.01
N PHE A 244 13.85 -23.24 8.12
CA PHE A 244 13.27 -22.87 9.43
C PHE A 244 11.85 -23.38 9.65
N VAL A 245 11.15 -23.89 8.63
CA VAL A 245 9.75 -24.34 8.75
C VAL A 245 9.53 -25.38 9.86
N LYS A 246 10.52 -26.23 10.12
CA LYS A 246 10.51 -27.24 11.19
C LYS A 246 10.37 -26.64 12.61
N HIS A 247 10.69 -25.36 12.78
CA HIS A 247 10.61 -24.64 14.06
C HIS A 247 9.30 -23.85 14.23
N LEU A 248 8.44 -23.81 13.20
CA LEU A 248 7.20 -23.07 13.22
C LEU A 248 6.03 -23.93 13.75
N PRO A 249 5.05 -23.31 14.43
CA PRO A 249 3.82 -23.99 14.82
C PRO A 249 2.89 -24.24 13.62
N ALA A 250 1.80 -24.95 13.88
CA ALA A 250 0.71 -25.03 12.90
C ALA A 250 0.09 -23.65 12.66
N MET A 251 0.12 -23.18 11.41
CA MET A 251 -0.41 -21.89 11.00
C MET A 251 -0.83 -21.89 9.53
N ASP A 252 -1.70 -20.95 9.19
CA ASP A 252 -2.08 -20.64 7.81
C ASP A 252 -1.58 -19.22 7.55
N LEU A 253 -0.98 -18.98 6.39
CA LEU A 253 -0.41 -17.70 5.99
C LEU A 253 -0.96 -17.29 4.63
N ALA A 254 -1.29 -16.01 4.48
CA ALA A 254 -1.79 -15.44 3.24
C ALA A 254 -0.77 -14.44 2.68
N PHE A 255 -0.27 -14.71 1.47
CA PHE A 255 0.72 -13.89 0.79
C PHE A 255 0.08 -13.16 -0.39
N ASN A 256 0.29 -11.85 -0.44
CA ASN A 256 -0.13 -11.02 -1.56
C ASN A 256 0.69 -11.36 -2.82
N VAL A 257 -0.02 -11.56 -3.93
CA VAL A 257 0.58 -11.81 -5.25
C VAL A 257 0.65 -10.54 -6.11
N HIS A 258 0.02 -9.45 -5.68
CA HIS A 258 0.07 -8.16 -6.35
C HIS A 258 1.22 -7.30 -5.81
N ASP A 259 1.63 -6.31 -6.62
CA ASP A 259 2.57 -5.27 -6.20
C ASP A 259 1.90 -4.29 -5.23
N GLU A 260 0.58 -4.09 -5.38
CA GLU A 260 -0.24 -3.21 -4.56
C GLU A 260 -0.60 -3.82 -3.19
N PRO A 261 -0.47 -3.07 -2.08
CA PRO A 261 -0.80 -3.54 -0.72
C PRO A 261 -2.30 -3.72 -0.48
N ARG A 262 -2.67 -4.39 0.62
CA ARG A 262 -3.97 -5.05 0.79
C ARG A 262 -4.78 -4.62 2.01
N VAL A 263 -4.15 -4.07 3.05
CA VAL A 263 -4.81 -3.87 4.36
C VAL A 263 -4.75 -2.42 4.78
N VAL A 264 -5.89 -1.73 4.83
CA VAL A 264 -5.98 -0.33 5.26
C VAL A 264 -6.98 -0.20 6.39
N VAL A 265 -6.49 -0.23 7.63
CA VAL A 265 -7.33 -0.16 8.84
C VAL A 265 -7.62 1.29 9.16
N PRO A 266 -8.89 1.72 9.30
CA PRO A 266 -9.22 3.08 9.75
C PRO A 266 -8.46 3.47 11.02
N HIS A 267 -8.03 4.73 11.09
CA HIS A 267 -7.15 5.22 12.16
C HIS A 267 -7.63 4.87 13.56
N ASP A 268 -8.89 5.17 13.88
CA ASP A 268 -9.45 4.96 15.22
C ASP A 268 -9.49 3.48 15.61
N ASP A 269 -9.70 2.57 14.65
CA ASP A 269 -9.63 1.11 14.87
C ASP A 269 -8.20 0.65 15.10
N LEU A 270 -7.26 1.15 14.28
CA LEU A 270 -5.84 0.85 14.41
C LEU A 270 -5.30 1.34 15.76
N GLU A 271 -5.65 2.55 16.18
CA GLU A 271 -5.28 3.12 17.47
C GLU A 271 -5.81 2.28 18.62
N ARG A 272 -7.08 1.85 18.59
CA ARG A 272 -7.65 0.94 19.61
C ARG A 272 -6.89 -0.38 19.70
N LEU A 273 -6.54 -0.97 18.56
CA LEU A 273 -5.80 -2.23 18.50
C LEU A 273 -4.38 -2.08 19.08
N VAL A 274 -3.68 -1.01 18.71
CA VAL A 274 -2.34 -0.70 19.22
C VAL A 274 -2.39 -0.35 20.71
N LYS A 275 -3.39 0.40 21.16
CA LYS A 275 -3.57 0.74 22.57
C LYS A 275 -3.78 -0.50 23.42
N ASP A 276 -4.68 -1.40 23.03
CA ASP A 276 -4.87 -2.66 23.77
C ASP A 276 -3.59 -3.51 23.76
N ALA A 277 -2.87 -3.56 22.63
CA ALA A 277 -1.61 -4.26 22.53
C ALA A 277 -0.56 -3.74 23.53
N VAL A 278 -0.30 -2.43 23.52
CA VAL A 278 0.78 -1.79 24.28
C VAL A 278 0.43 -1.65 25.76
N ASP A 279 -0.81 -1.31 26.09
CA ASP A 279 -1.20 -1.02 27.48
C ASP A 279 -1.56 -2.30 28.25
N ASN A 280 -2.08 -3.33 27.57
CA ASN A 280 -2.62 -4.52 28.23
C ASN A 280 -1.89 -5.82 27.84
N GLN A 281 -1.90 -6.19 26.55
CA GLN A 281 -1.54 -7.55 26.12
C GLN A 281 -0.04 -7.82 26.19
N MET A 282 0.79 -6.88 25.73
CA MET A 282 2.25 -7.01 25.74
C MET A 282 2.82 -6.94 27.18
N PRO A 283 2.41 -5.99 28.05
CA PRO A 283 2.81 -6.00 29.46
C PRO A 283 2.40 -7.29 30.18
N ALA A 284 1.18 -7.80 29.93
CA ALA A 284 0.73 -9.07 30.51
C ALA A 284 1.61 -10.25 30.08
N ALA A 285 2.04 -10.29 28.81
CA ALA A 285 2.98 -11.31 28.32
C ALA A 285 4.37 -11.18 28.95
N ASN A 286 4.83 -9.95 29.20
CA ASN A 286 6.14 -9.67 29.80
C ASN A 286 6.18 -9.91 31.32
N ALA A 287 5.04 -9.80 32.00
CA ALA A 287 4.91 -10.07 33.43
C ALA A 287 4.94 -11.57 33.78
N VAL A 288 4.94 -12.46 32.79
CA VAL A 288 5.03 -13.92 33.02
C VAL A 288 6.42 -14.26 33.57
N GLU A 289 6.52 -14.64 34.85
CA GLU A 289 7.80 -14.93 35.52
C GLU A 289 8.61 -16.04 34.85
N LYS A 290 7.93 -17.10 34.39
CA LYS A 290 8.54 -18.29 33.78
C LYS A 290 7.91 -18.56 32.42
N PRO A 291 8.29 -17.79 31.37
CA PRO A 291 7.76 -18.00 30.05
C PRO A 291 8.20 -19.38 29.53
N ARG A 292 7.29 -20.07 28.83
CA ARG A 292 7.59 -21.36 28.20
C ARG A 292 8.26 -21.15 26.84
N ASN A 293 9.29 -21.95 26.55
CA ASN A 293 9.90 -22.02 25.21
C ASN A 293 9.22 -23.11 24.37
N SER A 294 7.91 -22.98 24.15
CA SER A 294 7.12 -23.93 23.37
C SER A 294 5.88 -23.27 22.78
N TRP A 295 5.52 -23.64 21.56
CA TRP A 295 4.27 -23.21 20.94
C TRP A 295 3.03 -23.79 21.65
N SER A 296 1.89 -23.12 21.52
CA SER A 296 0.62 -23.72 21.93
C SER A 296 0.29 -24.95 21.07
N PRO A 297 -0.49 -25.90 21.58
CA PRO A 297 -1.03 -26.99 20.77
C PRO A 297 -1.79 -26.45 19.56
N ARG A 298 -1.89 -27.27 18.49
CA ARG A 298 -2.63 -26.90 17.28
C ARG A 298 -4.08 -26.52 17.65
N PRO A 299 -4.52 -25.30 17.30
CA PRO A 299 -5.91 -24.89 17.52
C PRO A 299 -6.90 -25.82 16.81
N LYS A 300 -8.05 -26.09 17.44
CA LYS A 300 -9.09 -27.00 16.91
C LYS A 300 -9.76 -26.45 15.64
N ASP A 301 -9.72 -25.13 15.46
CA ASP A 301 -10.25 -24.39 14.32
C ASP A 301 -9.31 -24.35 13.11
N LEU A 302 -8.10 -24.93 13.20
CA LEU A 302 -7.25 -25.17 12.03
C LEU A 302 -7.51 -26.57 11.46
N GLY A 303 -7.70 -26.65 10.14
CA GLY A 303 -7.77 -27.93 9.42
C GLY A 303 -6.46 -28.73 9.49
N ASP A 304 -6.47 -29.94 8.92
CA ASP A 304 -5.30 -30.82 8.82
C ASP A 304 -4.23 -30.35 7.81
N GLY A 305 -4.52 -29.29 7.05
CA GLY A 305 -3.64 -28.71 6.04
C GLY A 305 -3.75 -29.35 4.65
N SER A 306 -4.75 -30.22 4.42
CA SER A 306 -4.95 -30.90 3.13
C SER A 306 -5.52 -29.99 2.03
N ARG A 307 -6.31 -28.98 2.40
CA ARG A 307 -6.94 -28.03 1.47
C ARG A 307 -7.10 -26.64 2.10
N PHE A 308 -7.26 -25.64 1.25
CA PHE A 308 -7.82 -24.37 1.69
C PHE A 308 -9.33 -24.54 1.83
N GLU A 309 -9.90 -24.01 2.90
CA GLU A 309 -11.34 -24.10 3.16
C GLU A 309 -12.08 -23.08 2.29
N ASP A 310 -13.10 -23.53 1.56
CA ASP A 310 -13.91 -22.65 0.72
C ASP A 310 -14.79 -21.74 1.59
N ILE A 311 -14.70 -20.44 1.38
CA ILE A 311 -15.48 -19.42 2.08
C ILE A 311 -16.36 -18.67 1.07
N LYS A 312 -17.64 -18.51 1.40
CA LYS A 312 -18.65 -17.94 0.49
C LYS A 312 -18.78 -16.41 0.54
N THR A 313 -18.02 -15.76 1.41
CA THR A 313 -18.09 -14.31 1.66
C THR A 313 -16.69 -13.73 1.86
N THR A 314 -16.47 -12.49 1.47
CA THR A 314 -15.24 -11.74 1.77
C THR A 314 -15.54 -10.32 2.20
N ARG A 315 -14.60 -9.71 2.91
CA ARG A 315 -14.55 -8.27 3.18
C ARG A 315 -13.56 -7.50 2.32
N PHE A 316 -12.90 -8.19 1.40
CA PHE A 316 -12.04 -7.57 0.40
C PHE A 316 -12.87 -6.89 -0.70
N ASN A 317 -12.57 -5.64 -0.99
CA ASN A 317 -13.22 -4.84 -2.01
C ASN A 317 -12.25 -4.57 -3.17
N VAL A 318 -12.76 -4.63 -4.41
CA VAL A 318 -11.94 -4.50 -5.62
C VAL A 318 -12.28 -3.21 -6.37
N PHE A 319 -11.31 -2.30 -6.50
CA PHE A 319 -11.44 -1.01 -7.19
C PHE A 319 -10.28 -0.72 -8.15
N ALA A 320 -9.84 -1.74 -8.90
CA ALA A 320 -8.76 -1.60 -9.89
C ALA A 320 -9.00 -0.40 -10.83
N HIS A 321 -7.92 0.31 -11.19
CA HIS A 321 -7.92 1.48 -12.06
C HIS A 321 -8.73 2.69 -11.56
N GLN A 322 -9.03 2.77 -10.25
CA GLN A 322 -9.68 3.92 -9.63
C GLN A 322 -8.71 4.71 -8.73
N PRO A 323 -9.00 5.99 -8.44
CA PRO A 323 -8.27 6.75 -7.43
C PRO A 323 -8.35 6.10 -6.06
N THR A 324 -7.21 6.02 -5.38
CA THR A 324 -7.08 5.27 -4.12
C THR A 324 -6.75 6.15 -2.93
N TRP A 325 -6.53 7.45 -3.12
CA TRP A 325 -6.13 8.38 -2.06
C TRP A 325 -7.10 8.39 -0.87
N THR A 326 -8.41 8.43 -1.14
CA THR A 326 -9.46 8.45 -0.10
C THR A 326 -9.40 7.23 0.81
N HIS A 327 -9.21 6.04 0.23
CA HIS A 327 -9.03 4.81 0.99
C HIS A 327 -7.68 4.78 1.70
N SER A 328 -6.60 5.13 0.99
CA SER A 328 -5.23 5.03 1.47
C SER A 328 -4.95 5.94 2.67
N ARG A 329 -5.58 7.11 2.74
CA ARG A 329 -5.41 8.03 3.88
C ARG A 329 -6.24 7.67 5.12
N MET A 330 -7.05 6.61 5.09
CA MET A 330 -7.95 6.30 6.21
C MET A 330 -7.24 5.87 7.49
N SER A 331 -6.04 5.29 7.39
CA SER A 331 -5.22 4.97 8.56
C SER A 331 -4.54 6.20 9.17
N CYS A 332 -4.60 7.35 8.49
CA CYS A 332 -4.03 8.59 9.01
C CYS A 332 -4.91 9.21 10.10
N PRO A 333 -4.29 9.85 11.12
CA PRO A 333 -5.00 10.64 12.11
C PRO A 333 -5.91 11.69 11.49
N ALA A 334 -7.06 11.98 12.11
CA ALA A 334 -8.00 12.98 11.60
C ALA A 334 -7.40 14.40 11.52
N ASN A 335 -6.45 14.71 12.41
CA ASN A 335 -5.72 15.97 12.46
C ASN A 335 -4.43 15.99 11.62
N SER A 336 -4.12 14.90 10.90
CA SER A 336 -2.94 14.85 10.03
C SER A 336 -3.11 15.73 8.80
N PRO A 337 -2.02 16.24 8.18
CA PRO A 337 -2.08 16.96 6.91
C PRO A 337 -2.92 16.24 5.84
N ALA A 338 -2.79 14.92 5.72
CA ALA A 338 -3.54 14.14 4.73
C ALA A 338 -5.06 14.18 4.93
N ARG A 339 -5.55 14.46 6.14
CA ARG A 339 -6.98 14.43 6.50
C ARG A 339 -7.57 15.75 7.00
N ILE A 340 -6.73 16.74 7.27
CA ILE A 340 -7.18 18.03 7.82
C ILE A 340 -8.01 18.85 6.83
N SER A 341 -7.71 18.74 5.52
CA SER A 341 -8.52 19.37 4.48
C SER A 341 -9.78 18.54 4.21
N LEU A 342 -10.94 19.19 4.35
CA LEU A 342 -12.25 18.66 3.99
C LEU A 342 -12.66 19.04 2.56
N GLU A 343 -11.98 20.01 1.97
CA GLU A 343 -12.20 20.45 0.60
C GLU A 343 -11.41 19.59 -0.39
N ASP A 344 -11.73 19.70 -1.68
CA ASP A 344 -11.04 18.95 -2.74
C ASP A 344 -9.58 19.38 -2.94
N GLU A 345 -9.22 20.58 -2.49
CA GLU A 345 -7.83 21.06 -2.53
C GLU A 345 -6.99 20.37 -1.44
N PRO A 346 -5.85 19.77 -1.80
CA PRO A 346 -4.98 19.12 -0.83
C PRO A 346 -4.41 20.16 0.13
N ALA A 347 -4.35 19.78 1.42
CA ALA A 347 -3.56 20.55 2.38
C ALA A 347 -2.08 20.58 1.96
N ARG A 348 -1.33 21.54 2.50
CA ARG A 348 0.12 21.59 2.29
C ARG A 348 0.80 20.41 2.95
N ASP A 349 1.84 19.90 2.32
CA ASP A 349 2.73 18.92 2.94
C ASP A 349 3.40 19.54 4.18
N ASN A 350 3.65 18.71 5.18
CA ASN A 350 4.29 19.10 6.42
C ASN A 350 5.83 18.99 6.31
N TYR A 351 6.43 19.78 5.41
CA TYR A 351 7.87 19.76 5.15
C TYR A 351 8.70 19.94 6.43
N ASP A 352 8.25 20.78 7.36
CA ASP A 352 8.96 21.05 8.61
C ASP A 352 9.15 19.79 9.47
N SER A 353 8.31 18.76 9.29
CA SER A 353 8.43 17.49 10.02
C SER A 353 9.52 16.55 9.50
N TYR A 354 10.08 16.81 8.32
CA TYR A 354 11.03 15.88 7.70
C TYR A 354 12.13 16.51 6.84
N ALA A 355 12.06 17.80 6.51
CA ALA A 355 13.03 18.49 5.67
C ALA A 355 13.43 19.86 6.23
N LEU A 356 14.63 20.31 5.83
CA LEU A 356 15.23 21.58 6.24
C LEU A 356 15.49 22.50 5.05
N GLY A 357 15.29 23.80 5.29
CA GLY A 357 15.61 24.86 4.34
C GLY A 357 14.77 24.82 3.07
N GLU A 358 14.97 25.81 2.21
CA GLU A 358 14.17 25.96 0.98
C GLU A 358 14.40 24.85 -0.07
N LEU A 359 15.54 24.15 0.02
CA LEU A 359 15.90 23.05 -0.88
C LEU A 359 15.36 21.69 -0.40
N GLY A 360 14.79 21.61 0.80
CA GLY A 360 14.14 20.41 1.32
C GLY A 360 15.12 19.29 1.66
N PHE A 361 16.20 19.59 2.40
CA PHE A 361 17.13 18.55 2.85
C PHE A 361 16.46 17.62 3.86
N VAL A 362 16.20 16.37 3.46
CA VAL A 362 15.48 15.40 4.28
C VAL A 362 16.33 14.97 5.47
N TYR A 363 15.85 15.23 6.68
CA TYR A 363 16.49 14.83 7.94
C TYR A 363 15.73 13.69 8.66
N ASN A 364 14.44 13.48 8.34
CA ASN A 364 13.65 12.38 8.91
C ASN A 364 13.00 11.57 7.77
N ALA A 365 13.66 10.47 7.39
CA ALA A 365 13.21 9.60 6.31
C ALA A 365 11.87 8.90 6.61
N THR A 366 11.59 8.59 7.89
CA THR A 366 10.33 7.97 8.30
C THR A 366 9.16 8.92 8.09
N ALA A 367 9.28 10.17 8.54
CA ALA A 367 8.25 11.19 8.35
C ALA A 367 8.12 11.61 6.88
N PHE A 368 9.22 11.67 6.12
CA PHE A 368 9.19 11.93 4.67
C PHE A 368 8.41 10.85 3.89
N SER A 369 8.58 9.58 4.30
CA SER A 369 7.90 8.44 3.68
C SER A 369 6.46 8.25 4.19
N ASP A 370 6.04 9.03 5.19
CA ASP A 370 4.69 8.95 5.74
C ASP A 370 3.71 9.79 4.92
N VAL A 371 2.83 9.12 4.20
CA VAL A 371 1.82 9.78 3.35
C VAL A 371 0.82 10.60 4.16
N CYS A 372 0.71 10.36 5.48
CA CYS A 372 -0.10 11.20 6.35
C CYS A 372 0.46 12.63 6.49
N GLN A 373 1.76 12.83 6.21
CA GLN A 373 2.44 14.14 6.21
C GLN A 373 2.50 14.82 4.83
N SER A 374 2.16 14.11 3.75
CA SER A 374 2.40 14.56 2.37
C SER A 374 1.14 14.44 1.49
N PRO A 375 0.12 15.33 1.69
CA PRO A 375 -1.12 15.30 0.92
C PRO A 375 -0.93 15.46 -0.59
N SER A 376 0.17 16.10 -1.03
CA SER A 376 0.49 16.28 -2.45
C SER A 376 0.62 14.96 -3.21
N PHE A 377 0.94 13.86 -2.54
CA PHE A 377 1.02 12.54 -3.18
C PHE A 377 -0.33 12.08 -3.74
N GLY A 378 -1.45 12.51 -3.17
CA GLY A 378 -2.79 12.17 -3.66
C GLY A 378 -3.02 12.50 -5.14
N SER A 379 -2.31 13.50 -5.68
CA SER A 379 -2.42 13.92 -7.08
C SER A 379 -1.14 13.74 -7.91
N THR A 380 0.00 13.42 -7.28
CA THR A 380 1.33 13.35 -7.93
C THR A 380 1.95 11.95 -7.94
N PHE A 381 1.30 10.97 -7.32
CA PHE A 381 1.78 9.60 -7.23
C PHE A 381 0.85 8.62 -7.95
N GLY A 382 1.39 7.87 -8.91
CA GLY A 382 0.59 7.02 -9.81
C GLY A 382 -0.23 5.92 -9.12
N PHE A 383 0.22 5.40 -7.97
CA PHE A 383 -0.57 4.48 -7.16
C PHE A 383 -1.84 5.13 -6.60
N PHE A 384 -1.79 6.39 -6.21
CA PHE A 384 -2.94 7.12 -5.70
C PHE A 384 -3.85 7.61 -6.82
N ASP A 385 -3.28 7.90 -7.99
CA ASP A 385 -4.05 8.23 -9.18
C ASP A 385 -4.88 7.03 -9.66
N ARG A 386 -4.23 5.93 -10.09
CA ARG A 386 -4.87 4.70 -10.58
C ARG A 386 -3.86 3.54 -10.60
N PRO A 387 -3.91 2.57 -9.68
CA PRO A 387 -3.08 1.37 -9.76
C PRO A 387 -3.67 0.32 -10.72
N ASN A 388 -2.87 -0.69 -11.11
CA ASN A 388 -3.34 -1.77 -11.98
C ASN A 388 -4.27 -2.72 -11.23
N ALA A 389 -3.94 -3.05 -9.99
CA ALA A 389 -4.82 -3.78 -9.09
C ALA A 389 -5.07 -2.96 -7.82
N TYR A 390 -6.28 -3.05 -7.29
CA TYR A 390 -6.59 -2.50 -5.98
C TYR A 390 -7.63 -3.35 -5.31
N ASN A 391 -7.19 -4.24 -4.44
CA ASN A 391 -8.05 -5.15 -3.73
C ASN A 391 -7.72 -5.06 -2.25
N ILE A 392 -8.59 -4.42 -1.47
CA ILE A 392 -8.26 -4.01 -0.10
C ILE A 392 -9.30 -4.45 0.91
N VAL A 393 -8.89 -4.58 2.15
CA VAL A 393 -9.79 -4.80 3.30
C VAL A 393 -9.56 -3.72 4.36
N HIS A 394 -10.64 -3.34 5.04
CA HIS A 394 -10.62 -2.27 6.07
C HIS A 394 -10.55 -2.79 7.51
N ASP A 395 -10.62 -4.10 7.69
CA ASP A 395 -10.27 -4.77 8.93
C ASP A 395 -8.80 -5.19 8.93
N LEU A 396 -8.20 -5.33 10.11
CA LEU A 396 -6.85 -5.86 10.25
C LEU A 396 -6.77 -7.36 9.89
N PHE A 397 -6.33 -7.66 8.67
CA PHE A 397 -6.08 -9.02 8.18
C PHE A 397 -4.57 -9.34 8.14
N PRO A 398 -4.14 -10.57 8.48
CA PRO A 398 -2.72 -10.95 8.46
C PRO A 398 -2.26 -11.31 7.04
N VAL A 399 -2.12 -10.29 6.18
CA VAL A 399 -1.63 -10.46 4.80
C VAL A 399 -0.16 -10.08 4.70
N PHE A 400 0.64 -10.98 4.14
CA PHE A 400 2.07 -10.77 3.89
C PHE A 400 2.28 -10.15 2.51
N SER A 401 2.92 -8.97 2.44
CA SER A 401 3.18 -8.26 1.18
C SER A 401 4.67 -7.92 1.02
N GLN A 402 5.12 -7.81 -0.23
CA GLN A 402 6.53 -7.52 -0.53
C GLN A 402 6.87 -6.02 -0.35
N SER A 403 5.86 -5.17 -0.44
CA SER A 403 5.94 -3.72 -0.26
C SER A 403 4.61 -3.18 0.25
N LYS A 404 4.65 -2.01 0.88
CA LYS A 404 3.47 -1.26 1.31
C LYS A 404 3.76 0.23 1.42
N ILE A 405 2.70 1.02 1.45
CA ILE A 405 2.73 2.45 1.77
C ILE A 405 2.57 2.61 3.29
N SER A 406 3.05 3.72 3.87
CA SER A 406 3.07 3.93 5.34
C SER A 406 1.72 3.70 6.02
N SER A 407 0.62 4.06 5.36
CA SER A 407 -0.75 3.91 5.87
C SER A 407 -1.33 2.49 5.74
N TYR A 408 -0.57 1.52 5.23
CA TYR A 408 -1.01 0.14 5.06
C TYR A 408 -0.47 -0.79 6.15
N ASN A 409 -1.27 -1.79 6.49
CA ASN A 409 -1.10 -2.66 7.64
C ASN A 409 -0.71 -4.09 7.24
N ASP A 410 -0.33 -4.28 5.98
CA ASP A 410 0.30 -5.50 5.49
C ASP A 410 1.58 -5.81 6.30
N ILE A 411 1.86 -7.10 6.48
CA ILE A 411 3.07 -7.58 7.13
C ILE A 411 4.13 -7.73 6.04
N LEU A 412 5.24 -6.98 6.13
CA LEU A 412 6.27 -7.07 5.11
C LEU A 412 7.08 -8.37 5.25
N TYR A 413 7.41 -8.97 4.11
CA TYR A 413 8.35 -10.09 4.04
C TYR A 413 9.36 -9.87 2.91
N PRO A 414 10.55 -10.47 2.99
CA PRO A 414 11.54 -10.37 1.92
C PRO A 414 10.96 -10.86 0.59
N SER A 415 11.16 -10.09 -0.47
CA SER A 415 10.62 -10.43 -1.79
C SER A 415 11.21 -11.76 -2.31
N PRO A 416 10.37 -12.73 -2.74
CA PRO A 416 10.84 -13.95 -3.40
C PRO A 416 11.59 -13.70 -4.70
N TRP A 417 11.44 -12.50 -5.29
CA TRP A 417 12.10 -12.07 -6.52
C TRP A 417 13.63 -12.12 -6.42
N TYR A 418 14.19 -11.64 -5.31
CA TYR A 418 15.63 -11.65 -5.06
C TYR A 418 16.13 -13.06 -4.77
N TRP A 419 15.38 -13.83 -3.97
CA TRP A 419 15.75 -15.21 -3.66
C TRP A 419 15.77 -16.10 -4.91
N ALA A 420 14.78 -15.95 -5.80
CA ALA A 420 14.71 -16.66 -7.07
C ALA A 420 15.78 -16.21 -8.09
N GLY A 421 16.61 -15.22 -7.76
CA GLY A 421 17.65 -14.71 -8.64
C GLY A 421 17.12 -14.09 -9.93
N LYS A 422 15.94 -13.45 -9.87
CA LYS A 422 15.31 -12.79 -11.03
C LYS A 422 16.07 -11.54 -11.49
N VAL A 423 16.77 -10.90 -10.56
CA VAL A 423 17.72 -9.81 -10.83
C VAL A 423 19.00 -10.15 -10.07
N LYS A 424 20.04 -10.55 -10.81
CA LYS A 424 21.35 -10.87 -10.24
C LYS A 424 22.25 -9.66 -10.39
N TYR A 425 22.88 -9.26 -9.29
CA TYR A 425 23.99 -8.33 -9.34
C TYR A 425 25.22 -9.05 -9.89
N ASP A 426 25.92 -8.42 -10.83
CA ASP A 426 27.18 -8.90 -11.41
C ASP A 426 28.28 -7.91 -11.06
N ASP A 427 29.13 -8.30 -10.10
CA ASP A 427 30.24 -7.49 -9.58
C ASP A 427 31.25 -7.13 -10.67
N LYS A 428 31.44 -7.99 -11.67
CA LYS A 428 32.34 -7.75 -12.80
C LYS A 428 31.87 -6.64 -13.73
N SER A 429 30.58 -6.38 -13.74
CA SER A 429 29.97 -5.29 -14.51
C SER A 429 29.98 -3.97 -13.73
N ASP A 430 30.27 -3.98 -12.43
CA ASP A 430 30.31 -2.77 -11.61
C ASP A 430 31.65 -2.04 -11.75
N ARG A 431 31.57 -0.76 -12.12
CA ARG A 431 32.76 0.08 -12.27
C ARG A 431 33.23 0.55 -10.90
N ALA A 432 34.56 0.59 -10.72
CA ALA A 432 35.18 1.24 -9.58
C ALA A 432 34.61 2.66 -9.38
N TRP A 433 34.42 3.07 -8.12
CA TRP A 433 33.82 4.35 -7.77
C TRP A 433 34.44 5.54 -8.53
N THR A 434 35.76 5.61 -8.55
CA THR A 434 36.53 6.68 -9.22
C THR A 434 36.42 6.67 -10.75
N ALA A 435 35.86 5.61 -11.34
CA ALA A 435 35.62 5.48 -12.77
C ALA A 435 34.14 5.69 -13.15
N LYS A 436 33.26 5.96 -12.18
CA LYS A 436 31.87 6.35 -12.44
C LYS A 436 31.85 7.79 -12.93
N GLU A 437 30.93 8.10 -13.85
CA GLU A 437 30.73 9.48 -14.32
C GLU A 437 30.00 10.29 -13.24
N ASP A 438 30.38 11.55 -13.07
CA ASP A 438 29.75 12.49 -12.12
C ASP A 438 28.40 13.00 -12.65
N LYS A 439 27.46 12.08 -12.87
CA LYS A 439 26.12 12.34 -13.38
C LYS A 439 25.05 11.64 -12.56
N ILE A 440 23.92 12.29 -12.42
CA ILE A 440 22.70 11.68 -11.91
C ILE A 440 22.03 10.95 -13.07
N TRP A 441 21.90 9.63 -12.95
CA TRP A 441 21.40 8.78 -14.01
C TRP A 441 20.09 8.09 -13.64
N TRP A 442 19.13 8.06 -14.57
CA TRP A 442 17.94 7.22 -14.45
C TRP A 442 17.45 6.75 -15.82
N ARG A 443 17.09 5.47 -15.91
CA ARG A 443 16.39 4.85 -17.03
C ARG A 443 15.31 3.92 -16.50
N GLY A 444 14.13 3.99 -17.09
CA GLY A 444 13.06 3.08 -16.78
C GLY A 444 11.86 3.25 -17.68
N SER A 445 10.96 2.29 -17.65
CA SER A 445 9.66 2.36 -18.32
C SER A 445 8.63 3.14 -17.47
N THR A 446 7.42 3.27 -17.97
CA THR A 446 6.32 4.03 -17.35
C THR A 446 5.52 3.21 -16.32
N THR A 447 6.14 2.25 -15.61
CA THR A 447 5.47 1.32 -14.67
C THR A 447 5.06 1.94 -13.32
N GLY A 448 4.55 3.18 -13.31
CA GLY A 448 4.18 3.92 -12.09
C GLY A 448 2.70 3.92 -11.71
N GLY A 449 1.83 3.42 -12.60
CA GLY A 449 0.38 3.35 -12.42
C GLY A 449 -0.32 3.09 -13.76
N PHE A 450 -1.59 2.73 -13.69
CA PHE A 450 -2.45 2.62 -14.87
C PHE A 450 -2.72 4.01 -15.44
N SER A 451 -2.56 4.16 -16.76
CA SER A 451 -2.85 5.43 -17.45
C SER A 451 -3.94 5.24 -18.48
N ARG A 452 -4.90 6.17 -18.46
CA ARG A 452 -5.96 6.30 -19.47
C ARG A 452 -6.14 7.78 -19.80
N ASP A 453 -6.42 8.10 -21.06
CA ASP A 453 -6.76 9.45 -21.54
C ASP A 453 -5.75 10.53 -21.10
N GLY A 454 -4.45 10.19 -21.11
CA GLY A 454 -3.37 11.13 -20.76
C GLY A 454 -3.05 11.27 -19.26
N GLY A 455 -3.67 10.45 -18.40
CA GLY A 455 -3.46 10.46 -16.95
C GLY A 455 -2.02 10.22 -16.50
N TRP A 456 -1.19 9.59 -17.34
CA TRP A 456 0.26 9.42 -17.09
C TRP A 456 1.00 10.70 -16.69
N ARG A 457 0.50 11.88 -17.09
CA ARG A 457 1.11 13.18 -16.75
C ARG A 457 1.13 13.49 -15.25
N ARG A 458 0.29 12.80 -14.47
CA ARG A 458 0.22 12.91 -13.00
C ARG A 458 1.09 11.88 -12.26
N GLN A 459 1.79 11.01 -12.98
CA GLN A 459 2.56 9.93 -12.39
C GLN A 459 3.98 10.39 -12.04
N HIS A 460 4.51 9.88 -10.93
CA HIS A 460 5.76 10.35 -10.31
C HIS A 460 6.98 10.31 -11.24
N ARG A 461 7.12 9.28 -12.10
CA ARG A 461 8.27 9.19 -13.03
C ARG A 461 8.21 10.28 -14.08
N GLN A 462 7.02 10.60 -14.56
CA GLN A 462 6.79 11.63 -15.57
C GLN A 462 7.03 13.01 -14.98
N HIS A 463 6.63 13.24 -13.71
CA HIS A 463 7.01 14.45 -12.98
C HIS A 463 8.53 14.60 -12.84
N VAL A 464 9.26 13.54 -12.48
CA VAL A 464 10.73 13.59 -12.36
C VAL A 464 11.38 13.92 -13.69
N VAL A 465 11.07 13.17 -14.75
CA VAL A 465 11.65 13.40 -16.09
C VAL A 465 11.29 14.79 -16.62
N GLN A 466 10.04 15.23 -16.43
CA GLN A 466 9.61 16.57 -16.85
C GLN A 466 10.32 17.67 -16.05
N LYS A 467 10.39 17.54 -14.71
CA LYS A 467 10.96 18.57 -13.84
C LYS A 467 12.45 18.75 -14.10
N ILE A 468 13.18 17.65 -14.29
CA ILE A 468 14.64 17.70 -14.49
C ILE A 468 15.00 18.23 -15.87
N ASN A 469 14.20 17.94 -16.90
CA ASN A 469 14.43 18.41 -18.27
C ASN A 469 13.71 19.73 -18.60
N ALA A 470 13.09 20.39 -17.62
CA ALA A 470 12.35 21.64 -17.85
C ALA A 470 13.28 22.81 -18.18
N ASN A 471 12.85 23.67 -19.10
CA ASN A 471 13.50 24.96 -19.36
C ASN A 471 12.98 26.03 -18.38
N ASP A 472 13.17 25.79 -17.09
CA ASP A 472 12.73 26.66 -15.98
C ASP A 472 13.91 27.05 -15.07
N GLN A 473 13.62 27.78 -13.99
CA GLN A 473 14.60 28.08 -12.95
C GLN A 473 14.70 26.92 -11.94
N ALA A 474 15.91 26.72 -11.40
CA ALA A 474 16.21 25.82 -10.31
C ALA A 474 16.79 26.60 -9.13
N LYS A 475 16.51 26.15 -7.92
CA LYS A 475 17.20 26.63 -6.73
C LYS A 475 18.44 25.76 -6.49
N ILE A 476 19.56 26.38 -6.19
CA ILE A 476 20.82 25.73 -5.81
C ILE A 476 21.36 26.35 -4.53
N LEU A 477 22.24 25.65 -3.83
CA LEU A 477 22.98 26.20 -2.70
C LEU A 477 24.37 26.61 -3.14
N THR A 478 24.76 27.88 -2.92
CA THR A 478 26.07 28.41 -3.30
C THR A 478 26.77 29.02 -2.10
N ASN A 479 28.08 28.80 -1.99
CA ASN A 479 28.90 29.42 -0.96
C ASN A 479 29.25 30.86 -1.40
N SER A 480 28.75 31.85 -0.65
CA SER A 480 28.97 33.28 -0.90
C SER A 480 30.10 33.86 -0.03
N SER A 481 30.95 33.02 0.57
CA SER A 481 32.04 33.47 1.44
C SER A 481 33.17 34.17 0.66
N PRO A 482 33.75 35.26 1.22
CA PRO A 482 35.05 35.77 0.79
C PRO A 482 36.14 34.70 0.95
N GLU A 483 37.16 34.69 0.08
CA GLU A 483 38.27 33.71 0.15
C GLU A 483 38.88 33.67 1.57
N GLY A 484 38.88 32.47 2.19
CA GLY A 484 39.40 32.25 3.54
C GLY A 484 38.47 32.64 4.70
N GLY A 485 37.25 33.10 4.41
CA GLY A 485 36.22 33.41 5.41
C GLY A 485 35.39 32.20 5.85
N GLN A 486 34.57 32.41 6.89
CA GLN A 486 33.57 31.44 7.35
C GLN A 486 32.56 31.14 6.24
N GLU A 487 32.18 29.87 6.07
CA GLU A 487 31.19 29.43 5.06
C GLU A 487 29.87 30.20 5.21
N ASN A 488 29.30 30.62 4.08
CA ASN A 488 28.04 31.34 4.02
C ASN A 488 27.22 30.82 2.83
N TRP A 489 26.48 29.74 3.08
CA TRP A 489 25.68 29.06 2.08
C TRP A 489 24.34 29.75 1.88
N GLN A 490 24.06 30.18 0.64
CA GLN A 490 22.84 30.89 0.28
C GLN A 490 22.14 30.21 -0.88
N VAL A 491 20.81 30.23 -0.85
CA VAL A 491 20.00 29.72 -1.94
C VAL A 491 19.97 30.72 -3.07
N LYS A 492 20.28 30.26 -4.28
CA LYS A 492 20.27 31.08 -5.50
C LYS A 492 19.40 30.43 -6.56
N GLU A 493 18.66 31.24 -7.30
CA GLU A 493 17.96 30.80 -8.51
C GLU A 493 18.88 30.88 -9.74
N VAL A 494 18.86 29.82 -10.54
CA VAL A 494 19.66 29.66 -11.75
C VAL A 494 18.81 29.00 -12.85
N PRO A 495 19.08 29.25 -14.14
CA PRO A 495 18.51 28.46 -15.21
C PRO A 495 18.86 26.97 -15.03
N ARG A 496 17.86 26.08 -15.05
CA ARG A 496 18.12 24.63 -14.93
C ARG A 496 19.00 24.10 -16.05
N SER A 497 18.91 24.70 -17.24
CA SER A 497 19.73 24.38 -18.42
C SER A 497 21.23 24.45 -18.14
N ASP A 498 21.66 25.31 -17.22
CA ASP A 498 23.08 25.50 -16.87
C ASP A 498 23.69 24.24 -16.25
N TYR A 499 22.84 23.35 -15.69
CA TYR A 499 23.23 22.09 -15.05
C TYR A 499 22.81 20.87 -15.88
N SER A 500 22.38 21.03 -17.13
CA SER A 500 21.94 19.91 -17.98
C SER A 500 23.00 18.82 -18.16
N ALA A 501 24.29 19.17 -18.13
CA ALA A 501 25.40 18.22 -18.32
C ALA A 501 25.52 17.17 -17.20
N ILE A 502 25.01 17.43 -15.99
CA ILE A 502 25.08 16.51 -14.84
C ILE A 502 23.85 15.61 -14.70
N PHE A 503 22.80 15.82 -15.50
CA PHE A 503 21.58 15.01 -15.48
C PHE A 503 21.47 14.14 -16.73
N ASP A 504 21.46 12.83 -16.53
CA ASP A 504 21.17 11.85 -17.58
C ASP A 504 19.90 11.04 -17.22
N ILE A 505 18.74 11.67 -17.35
CA ILE A 505 17.46 11.12 -16.87
C ILE A 505 16.43 11.11 -18.00
N PHE A 506 16.14 9.90 -18.50
CA PHE A 506 15.23 9.67 -19.61
C PHE A 506 14.44 8.37 -19.42
N PHE A 507 13.28 8.25 -20.07
CA PHE A 507 12.62 6.95 -20.18
C PHE A 507 13.45 6.01 -21.05
N SER A 508 13.51 4.73 -20.68
CA SER A 508 13.98 3.67 -21.57
C SER A 508 12.80 3.10 -22.36
N HIS A 509 13.10 2.63 -23.56
CA HIS A 509 12.16 1.96 -24.46
C HIS A 509 11.62 0.64 -23.89
#